data_AF-A0A949X940-F1
#
_entry.id   AF-A0A949X940-F1
#
_cell.length_a   1.000
_cell.length_b   1.000
_cell.length_c   1.000
_cell.angle_alpha   90.00
_cell.angle_beta   90.00
_cell.angle_gamma   90.00
#
_symmetry.space_group_name_H-M   'P 1'
#
loop_
_entity.id
_entity.type
_entity.pdbx_description
1 polymer ?
#
loop_
_entity_poly.entity_id
_entity_poly.type
_entity_poly.pdbx_seq_one_letter_code
_entity_poly.pdbx_strand_id
1 'polypeptide(L)'
;MFLWAPNVMLAFVWAVAPIFAFGLAGESIVRCFQKIPVVLRLIVPAVFGVPYVLAGSHWSRGNWLVVYLGLPIIVGVLLLHASQSDPQQNGDWRDFAVLAVLGLAVDLRWLEPAWPAHLSVISKLILLDSALYGFAVIRQLTNVGFDLRIQLKDLVIGLRELAFFVPIAIPLGLFLGFLKVQQRIPRVSSAALTLVFTLLFIAVPEEIFFRGWLQNLLERRLGSRFALIVTAILFGLSHFNKRSTQFNWRYVLLAAIAGIFYGRAWWSRHRVAASAVTHTFVDTIWSLWL
;
A
#
# COMPACT_ATOMS: atom_id res chain seq x y z
N MET A 1 -4.22 -26.28 7.45
CA MET A 1 -3.80 -26.48 8.86
C MET A 1 -2.44 -25.82 9.21
N PHE A 2 -1.73 -25.16 8.28
CA PHE A 2 -0.39 -24.56 8.51
C PHE A 2 -0.35 -23.06 8.90
N LEU A 3 -1.50 -22.36 8.92
CA LEU A 3 -1.57 -20.94 9.32
C LEU A 3 -1.34 -20.69 10.84
N TRP A 4 -1.04 -21.74 11.62
CA TRP A 4 -1.01 -21.71 13.09
C TRP A 4 0.34 -22.14 13.68
N ALA A 5 1.38 -22.34 12.87
CA ALA A 5 2.71 -22.59 13.41
C ALA A 5 3.20 -21.33 14.15
N PRO A 6 3.68 -21.41 15.40
CA PRO A 6 4.04 -20.24 16.20
C PRO A 6 5.02 -19.28 15.51
N ASN A 7 5.96 -19.82 14.73
CA ASN A 7 6.94 -19.07 13.95
C ASN A 7 6.31 -18.27 12.79
N VAL A 8 5.28 -18.82 12.14
CA VAL A 8 4.54 -18.11 11.07
C VAL A 8 3.71 -16.98 11.66
N MET A 9 3.07 -17.21 12.80
CA MET A 9 2.33 -16.15 13.51
C MET A 9 3.26 -15.03 13.96
N LEU A 10 4.43 -15.38 14.50
CA LEU A 10 5.44 -14.40 14.87
C LEU A 10 5.96 -13.61 13.66
N ALA A 11 6.21 -14.28 12.53
CA ALA A 11 6.62 -13.64 11.28
C ALA A 11 5.56 -12.64 10.79
N PHE A 12 4.28 -13.02 10.83
CA PHE A 12 3.18 -12.14 10.44
C PHE A 12 3.06 -10.93 11.37
N VAL A 13 3.08 -11.15 12.69
CA VAL A 13 3.05 -10.04 13.67
C VAL A 13 4.22 -9.09 13.45
N TRP A 14 5.42 -9.63 13.21
CA TRP A 14 6.61 -8.83 12.93
C TRP A 14 6.48 -8.00 11.66
N ALA A 15 5.92 -8.56 10.58
CA ALA A 15 5.72 -7.86 9.31
C ALA A 15 4.56 -6.84 9.35
N VAL A 16 3.66 -6.93 10.32
CA VAL A 16 2.54 -6.00 10.48
C VAL A 16 2.88 -4.88 11.46
N ALA A 17 3.75 -5.13 12.43
CA ALA A 17 4.10 -4.19 13.48
C ALA A 17 4.56 -2.80 12.97
N PRO A 18 5.40 -2.67 11.92
CA PRO A 18 5.86 -1.36 11.47
C PRO A 18 4.73 -0.47 10.95
N ILE A 19 3.74 -1.03 10.24
CA ILE A 19 2.56 -0.29 9.78
C ILE A 19 1.85 0.38 10.96
N PHE A 20 1.61 -0.37 12.04
CA PHE A 20 0.96 0.17 13.24
C PHE A 20 1.86 1.15 13.99
N ALA A 21 3.16 0.84 14.11
CA ALA A 21 4.11 1.70 14.79
C ALA A 21 4.22 3.07 14.10
N PHE A 22 4.45 3.10 12.79
CA PHE A 22 4.49 4.34 12.02
C PHE A 22 3.13 5.03 11.95
N GLY A 23 2.05 4.27 11.83
CA GLY A 23 0.70 4.81 11.75
C GLY A 23 0.19 5.44 13.05
N LEU A 24 0.67 4.99 14.21
CA LEU A 24 0.23 5.51 15.53
C LEU A 24 1.26 6.42 16.20
N ALA A 25 2.55 6.28 15.86
CA ALA A 25 3.66 6.98 16.51
C ALA A 25 4.76 7.45 15.53
N GLY A 26 4.44 7.60 14.25
CA GLY A 26 5.40 7.92 13.19
C GLY A 26 6.32 9.10 13.48
N GLU A 27 5.79 10.24 13.93
CA GLU A 27 6.62 11.41 14.27
C GLU A 27 7.63 11.14 15.40
N SER A 28 7.24 10.36 16.40
CA SER A 28 8.12 9.99 17.51
C SER A 28 9.20 9.00 17.05
N ILE A 29 8.82 8.03 16.21
CA ILE A 29 9.75 7.06 15.61
C ILE A 29 10.78 7.79 14.74
N VAL A 30 10.33 8.63 13.81
CA VAL A 30 11.22 9.40 12.94
C VAL A 30 12.17 10.26 13.77
N ARG A 31 11.67 11.01 14.77
CA ARG A 31 12.51 11.80 15.69
C ARG A 31 13.55 10.96 16.44
N CYS A 32 13.19 9.76 16.87
CA CYS A 32 14.12 8.83 17.53
C CYS A 32 15.24 8.41 16.57
N PHE A 33 14.88 7.97 15.36
CA PHE A 33 15.85 7.54 14.35
C PHE A 33 16.74 8.67 13.86
N GLN A 34 16.27 9.92 13.79
CA GLN A 34 17.13 11.06 13.41
C GLN A 34 18.30 11.30 14.39
N LYS A 35 18.24 10.78 15.62
CA LYS A 35 19.34 10.85 16.60
C LYS A 35 20.45 9.82 16.34
N ILE A 36 20.22 8.86 15.45
CA ILE A 36 21.11 7.74 15.19
C ILE A 36 21.97 8.04 13.94
N PRO A 37 23.27 7.63 13.92
CA PRO A 37 24.12 7.74 12.74
C PRO A 37 23.48 7.20 11.47
N VAL A 38 23.76 7.86 10.33
CA VAL A 38 23.19 7.49 9.01
C VAL A 38 23.48 6.04 8.65
N VAL A 39 24.71 5.56 8.91
CA VAL A 39 25.10 4.16 8.64
C VAL A 39 24.17 3.18 9.35
N LEU A 40 23.86 3.41 10.63
CA LEU A 40 22.94 2.55 11.37
C LEU A 40 21.51 2.67 10.84
N ARG A 41 21.05 3.87 10.47
CA ARG A 41 19.74 4.05 9.83
C ARG A 41 19.61 3.29 8.50
N LEU A 42 20.69 3.11 7.77
CA LEU A 42 20.68 2.34 6.52
C LEU A 42 20.68 0.83 6.75
N ILE A 43 21.30 0.35 7.83
CA ILE A 43 21.43 -1.08 8.14
C ILE A 43 20.20 -1.62 8.88
N VAL A 44 19.63 -0.84 9.81
CA VAL A 44 18.48 -1.27 10.63
C VAL A 44 17.32 -1.85 9.81
N PRO A 45 16.92 -1.32 8.65
CA PRO A 45 15.83 -1.87 7.84
C PRO A 45 16.02 -3.32 7.40
N ALA A 46 17.23 -3.88 7.46
CA ALA A 46 17.46 -5.31 7.22
C ALA A 46 16.64 -6.20 8.19
N VAL A 47 16.23 -5.68 9.36
CA VAL A 47 15.36 -6.40 10.30
C VAL A 47 13.96 -6.69 9.72
N PHE A 48 13.53 -5.99 8.68
CA PHE A 48 12.29 -6.33 7.97
C PHE A 48 12.41 -7.64 7.19
N GLY A 49 13.62 -8.17 6.97
CA GLY A 49 13.83 -9.51 6.41
C GLY A 49 13.65 -10.66 7.43
N VAL A 50 13.57 -10.37 8.73
CA VAL A 50 13.41 -11.39 9.80
C VAL A 50 12.17 -12.30 9.60
N PRO A 51 10.99 -11.80 9.20
CA PRO A 51 9.83 -12.65 8.90
C PRO A 51 10.12 -13.74 7.87
N TYR A 52 11.01 -13.49 6.89
CA TYR A 52 11.41 -14.49 5.91
C TYR A 52 12.18 -15.65 6.55
N VAL A 53 13.03 -15.36 7.54
CA VAL A 53 13.75 -16.39 8.31
C VAL A 53 12.79 -17.15 9.22
N LEU A 54 11.89 -16.44 9.91
CA LEU A 54 10.94 -17.02 10.88
C LEU A 54 9.90 -17.93 10.21
N ALA A 55 9.30 -17.47 9.12
CA ALA A 55 8.31 -18.24 8.37
C ALA A 55 8.97 -19.28 7.42
N GLY A 56 10.29 -19.18 7.22
CA GLY A 56 11.02 -19.90 6.20
C GLY A 56 11.04 -21.42 6.39
N SER A 57 10.31 -22.12 5.53
CA SER A 57 10.51 -23.52 5.15
C SER A 57 11.94 -23.76 4.61
N HIS A 58 12.50 -24.95 4.82
CA HIS A 58 13.90 -25.31 4.51
C HIS A 58 14.33 -25.23 3.01
N TRP A 59 13.42 -24.93 2.07
CA TRP A 59 13.58 -25.22 0.64
C TRP A 59 14.19 -24.11 -0.26
N SER A 60 14.25 -22.84 0.14
CA SER A 60 14.59 -21.74 -0.79
C SER A 60 15.56 -20.67 -0.24
N ARG A 61 16.29 -20.96 0.84
CA ARG A 61 16.84 -19.94 1.75
C ARG A 61 18.01 -19.09 1.25
N GLY A 62 18.84 -19.54 0.30
CA GLY A 62 20.09 -18.84 -0.03
C GLY A 62 19.89 -17.48 -0.71
N ASN A 63 19.43 -17.50 -1.96
CA ASN A 63 19.39 -16.30 -2.81
C ASN A 63 18.34 -15.30 -2.33
N TRP A 64 17.19 -15.76 -1.85
CA TRP A 64 16.10 -14.90 -1.41
C TRP A 64 16.39 -14.19 -0.08
N LEU A 65 17.13 -14.82 0.84
CA LEU A 65 17.51 -14.17 2.09
C LEU A 65 18.37 -12.93 1.82
N VAL A 66 19.32 -13.03 0.88
CA VAL A 66 20.14 -11.89 0.47
C VAL A 66 19.27 -10.77 -0.10
N VAL A 67 18.25 -11.10 -0.89
CA VAL A 67 17.28 -10.11 -1.40
C VAL A 67 16.51 -9.45 -0.26
N TYR A 68 15.94 -10.21 0.68
CA TYR A 68 15.14 -9.63 1.77
C TYR A 68 15.94 -8.84 2.80
N LEU A 69 17.22 -9.15 2.99
CA LEU A 69 18.12 -8.37 3.85
C LEU A 69 18.70 -7.16 3.13
N GLY A 70 19.03 -7.30 1.84
CA GLY A 70 19.68 -6.26 1.05
C GLY A 70 18.72 -5.20 0.50
N LEU A 71 17.51 -5.60 0.10
CA LEU A 71 16.53 -4.70 -0.52
C LEU A 71 16.19 -3.48 0.37
N PRO A 72 15.86 -3.61 1.67
CA PRO A 72 15.57 -2.46 2.52
C PRO A 72 16.75 -1.47 2.62
N ILE A 73 17.99 -2.00 2.64
CA ILE A 73 19.22 -1.20 2.67
C ILE A 73 19.38 -0.44 1.35
N ILE A 74 19.21 -1.12 0.21
CA ILE A 74 19.31 -0.52 -1.13
C ILE A 74 18.27 0.60 -1.29
N VAL A 75 17.02 0.35 -0.88
CA VAL A 75 15.96 1.38 -0.85
C VAL A 75 16.39 2.56 0.00
N GLY A 76 16.92 2.31 1.21
CA GLY A 76 17.46 3.36 2.09
C GLY A 76 18.57 4.18 1.43
N VAL A 77 19.56 3.54 0.80
CA VAL A 77 20.67 4.23 0.13
C VAL A 77 20.17 5.11 -1.02
N LEU A 78 19.27 4.59 -1.86
CA LEU A 78 18.69 5.35 -2.97
C LEU A 78 17.91 6.58 -2.47
N LEU A 79 17.12 6.40 -1.42
CA LEU A 79 16.33 7.48 -0.82
C LEU A 79 17.17 8.47 -0.02
N LEU A 80 18.32 8.07 0.49
CA LEU A 80 19.30 8.97 1.09
C LEU A 80 19.94 9.86 0.00
N HIS A 81 20.33 9.28 -1.13
CA HIS A 81 20.83 10.08 -2.25
C HIS A 81 19.75 11.01 -2.81
N ALA A 82 18.49 10.56 -2.86
CA ALA A 82 17.35 11.41 -3.21
C ALA A 82 17.18 12.58 -2.23
N SER A 83 17.29 12.34 -0.91
CA SER A 83 17.14 13.41 0.08
C SER A 83 18.27 14.45 0.02
N GLN A 84 19.47 14.03 -0.35
CA GLN A 84 20.62 14.94 -0.56
C GLN A 84 20.52 15.72 -1.88
N SER A 85 20.05 15.06 -2.96
CA SER A 85 19.97 15.66 -4.31
C SER A 85 18.74 16.56 -4.47
N ASP A 86 17.66 16.26 -3.76
CA ASP A 86 16.40 17.00 -3.78
C ASP A 86 15.90 17.32 -2.36
N PRO A 87 16.58 18.26 -1.65
CA PRO A 87 16.18 18.68 -0.30
C PRO A 87 14.81 19.38 -0.27
N GLN A 88 14.44 20.04 -1.37
CA GLN A 88 13.13 20.69 -1.53
C GLN A 88 12.00 19.68 -1.75
N GLN A 89 12.34 18.42 -1.99
CA GLN A 89 11.41 17.33 -2.20
C GLN A 89 10.50 17.55 -3.42
N ASN A 90 11.03 18.13 -4.49
CA ASN A 90 10.33 18.32 -5.77
C ASN A 90 10.06 16.98 -6.49
N GLY A 91 10.63 15.87 -6.00
CA GLY A 91 10.39 14.49 -6.42
C GLY A 91 11.54 13.95 -7.26
N ASP A 92 12.58 13.40 -6.64
CA ASP A 92 13.76 12.91 -7.35
C ASP A 92 13.42 11.68 -8.21
N TRP A 93 14.17 11.45 -9.30
CA TRP A 93 13.93 10.27 -10.13
C TRP A 93 14.14 8.95 -9.35
N ARG A 94 15.00 8.95 -8.32
CA ARG A 94 15.19 7.78 -7.44
C ARG A 94 13.97 7.49 -6.58
N ASP A 95 13.21 8.52 -6.18
CA ASP A 95 11.93 8.33 -5.47
C ASP A 95 10.97 7.52 -6.37
N PHE A 96 10.85 7.91 -7.64
CA PHE A 96 10.02 7.22 -8.62
C PHE A 96 10.56 5.84 -9.01
N ALA A 97 11.87 5.67 -9.12
CA ALA A 97 12.49 4.38 -9.42
C ALA A 97 12.24 3.36 -8.30
N VAL A 98 12.39 3.78 -7.04
CA VAL A 98 12.05 2.94 -5.88
C VAL A 98 10.57 2.56 -5.91
N LEU A 99 9.66 3.53 -6.10
CA LEU A 99 8.23 3.25 -6.17
C LEU A 99 7.88 2.31 -7.34
N ALA A 100 8.44 2.54 -8.53
CA ALA A 100 8.18 1.72 -9.69
C ALA A 100 8.67 0.27 -9.48
N VAL A 101 9.89 0.10 -8.96
CA VAL A 101 10.45 -1.25 -8.69
C VAL A 101 9.64 -1.97 -7.63
N LEU A 102 9.28 -1.31 -6.52
CA LEU A 102 8.50 -1.95 -5.45
C LEU A 102 7.07 -2.25 -5.91
N GLY A 103 6.43 -1.33 -6.63
CA GLY A 103 5.09 -1.53 -7.19
C GLY A 103 5.06 -2.69 -8.20
N LEU A 104 5.99 -2.71 -9.15
CA LEU A 104 6.10 -3.81 -10.12
C LEU A 104 6.45 -5.15 -9.45
N ALA A 105 7.28 -5.14 -8.41
CA ALA A 105 7.60 -6.35 -7.65
C ALA A 105 6.36 -6.97 -7.00
N VAL A 106 5.42 -6.14 -6.50
CA VAL A 106 4.14 -6.57 -5.96
C VAL A 106 3.19 -7.03 -7.07
N ASP A 107 3.00 -6.21 -8.12
CA ASP A 107 2.02 -6.45 -9.18
C ASP A 107 2.39 -7.66 -10.06
N LEU A 108 3.67 -7.80 -10.39
CA LEU A 108 4.21 -8.91 -11.19
C LEU A 108 4.68 -10.09 -10.34
N ARG A 109 4.44 -10.04 -9.02
CA ARG A 109 4.66 -11.15 -8.09
C ARG A 109 6.10 -11.68 -8.09
N TRP A 110 7.08 -10.81 -8.34
CA TRP A 110 8.49 -11.17 -8.49
C TRP A 110 9.05 -11.96 -7.31
N LEU A 111 8.55 -11.67 -6.10
CA LEU A 111 9.02 -12.28 -4.86
C LEU A 111 8.12 -13.41 -4.33
N GLU A 112 6.96 -13.69 -4.96
CA GLU A 112 6.08 -14.80 -4.55
C GLU A 112 6.75 -16.18 -4.60
N PRO A 113 7.64 -16.51 -5.57
CA PRO A 113 8.36 -17.80 -5.59
C PRO A 113 9.24 -18.07 -4.36
N ALA A 114 9.56 -17.04 -3.57
CA ALA A 114 10.31 -17.21 -2.32
C ALA A 114 9.46 -17.84 -1.21
N TRP A 115 8.13 -17.87 -1.35
CA TRP A 115 7.18 -18.24 -0.30
C TRP A 115 6.23 -19.35 -0.75
N PRO A 116 5.75 -20.19 0.20
CA PRO A 116 4.51 -20.92 0.00
C PRO A 116 3.36 -19.96 -0.35
N ALA A 117 2.47 -20.34 -1.27
CA ALA A 117 1.42 -19.46 -1.79
C ALA A 117 0.59 -18.75 -0.70
N HIS A 118 0.28 -19.45 0.40
CA HIS A 118 -0.51 -18.92 1.52
C HIS A 118 0.24 -17.94 2.44
N LEU A 119 1.57 -17.83 2.33
CA LEU A 119 2.43 -16.92 3.10
C LEU A 119 2.98 -15.76 2.28
N SER A 120 2.73 -15.74 0.97
CA SER A 120 3.17 -14.70 0.04
C SER A 120 2.77 -13.28 0.46
N VAL A 121 1.70 -13.13 1.25
CA VAL A 121 1.29 -11.83 1.83
C VAL A 121 2.39 -11.20 2.70
N ILE A 122 3.19 -12.01 3.40
CA ILE A 122 4.30 -11.53 4.24
C ILE A 122 5.35 -10.85 3.37
N SER A 123 5.61 -11.35 2.16
CA SER A 123 6.50 -10.69 1.19
C SER A 123 6.08 -9.24 0.92
N LYS A 124 4.79 -9.02 0.65
CA LYS A 124 4.23 -7.70 0.34
C LYS A 124 4.36 -6.74 1.53
N LEU A 125 4.15 -7.25 2.75
CA LEU A 125 4.34 -6.49 3.98
C LEU A 125 5.81 -6.07 4.16
N ILE A 126 6.78 -6.96 3.91
CA ILE A 126 8.20 -6.60 3.98
C ILE A 126 8.57 -5.50 2.97
N LEU A 127 8.04 -5.58 1.75
CA LEU A 127 8.23 -4.53 0.73
C LEU A 127 7.63 -3.20 1.18
N LEU A 128 6.42 -3.24 1.75
CA LEU A 128 5.75 -2.06 2.30
C LEU A 128 6.55 -1.46 3.46
N ASP A 129 7.03 -2.27 4.40
CA ASP A 129 7.83 -1.82 5.54
C ASP A 129 9.15 -1.17 5.10
N SER A 130 9.77 -1.74 4.07
CA SER A 130 10.98 -1.19 3.45
C SER A 130 10.73 0.20 2.86
N ALA A 131 9.63 0.37 2.13
CA ALA A 131 9.22 1.66 1.60
C ALA A 131 8.81 2.64 2.71
N LEU A 132 8.05 2.17 3.70
CA LEU A 132 7.55 2.98 4.81
C LEU A 132 8.70 3.56 5.62
N TYR A 133 9.67 2.73 6.00
CA TYR A 133 10.88 3.20 6.67
C TYR A 133 11.69 4.12 5.75
N GLY A 134 11.90 3.72 4.49
CA GLY A 134 12.67 4.49 3.53
C GLY A 134 12.11 5.90 3.35
N PHE A 135 10.81 6.03 3.09
CA PHE A 135 10.16 7.32 2.87
C PHE A 135 9.99 8.14 4.15
N ALA A 136 9.71 7.51 5.29
CA ALA A 136 9.49 8.23 6.55
C ALA A 136 10.80 8.62 7.25
N VAL A 137 11.77 7.71 7.37
CA VAL A 137 12.98 7.90 8.17
C VAL A 137 14.15 8.43 7.35
N ILE A 138 14.36 7.90 6.14
CA ILE A 138 15.53 8.25 5.32
C ILE A 138 15.21 9.46 4.43
N ARG A 139 14.19 9.35 3.58
CA ARG A 139 13.76 10.41 2.67
C ARG A 139 13.12 11.59 3.41
N GLN A 140 12.46 11.31 4.54
CA GLN A 140 11.65 12.26 5.32
C GLN A 140 10.61 12.97 4.46
N LEU A 141 9.93 12.22 3.58
CA LEU A 141 8.90 12.76 2.70
C LEU A 141 7.76 13.36 3.54
N THR A 142 7.50 14.65 3.33
CA THR A 142 6.46 15.39 4.05
C THR A 142 5.08 15.15 3.45
N ASN A 143 4.00 15.50 4.16
CA ASN A 143 2.62 15.45 3.65
C ASN A 143 2.15 14.09 3.11
N VAL A 144 2.78 12.99 3.53
CA VAL A 144 2.34 11.62 3.18
C VAL A 144 0.94 11.35 3.72
N GLY A 145 0.61 11.91 4.89
CA GLY A 145 -0.73 11.78 5.46
C GLY A 145 -1.04 10.43 6.06
N PHE A 146 -0.02 9.61 6.33
CA PHE A 146 -0.19 8.31 6.96
C PHE A 146 -0.33 8.46 8.48
N ASP A 147 -1.55 8.23 8.96
CA ASP A 147 -1.93 8.28 10.38
C ASP A 147 -3.14 7.33 10.55
N LEU A 148 -2.99 6.32 11.41
CA LEU A 148 -4.02 5.31 11.66
C LEU A 148 -5.09 5.78 12.65
N ARG A 149 -4.93 6.97 13.25
CA ARG A 149 -5.94 7.59 14.12
C ARG A 149 -7.03 8.20 13.24
N ILE A 150 -7.96 7.35 12.80
CA ILE A 150 -9.06 7.75 11.93
C ILE A 150 -9.92 8.82 12.62
N GLN A 151 -10.12 9.95 11.93
CA GLN A 151 -10.96 11.03 12.41
C GLN A 151 -12.36 10.93 11.79
N LEU A 152 -13.37 11.48 12.46
CA LEU A 152 -14.72 11.58 11.89
C LEU A 152 -14.72 12.31 10.53
N LYS A 153 -13.84 13.31 10.36
CA LYS A 153 -13.68 14.02 9.08
C LYS A 153 -13.17 13.10 7.96
N ASP A 154 -12.30 12.14 8.27
CA ASP A 154 -11.82 11.14 7.30
C ASP A 154 -12.99 10.26 6.84
N LEU A 155 -13.86 9.85 7.78
CA LEU A 155 -15.07 9.09 7.47
C LEU A 155 -16.04 9.88 6.59
N VAL A 156 -16.33 11.14 6.94
CA VAL A 156 -17.24 12.00 6.17
C VAL A 156 -16.71 12.24 4.75
N ILE A 157 -15.42 12.53 4.60
CA ILE A 157 -14.80 12.71 3.28
C ILE A 157 -14.88 11.41 2.48
N GLY A 158 -14.57 10.27 3.10
CA GLY A 158 -14.61 8.99 2.41
C GLY A 158 -16.01 8.59 1.94
N LEU A 159 -17.03 8.80 2.80
CA LEU A 159 -18.43 8.55 2.43
C LEU A 159 -18.94 9.53 1.36
N ARG A 160 -18.48 10.78 1.37
CA ARG A 160 -18.77 11.75 0.30
C ARG A 160 -18.24 11.27 -1.04
N GLU A 161 -16.97 10.87 -1.10
CA GLU A 161 -16.36 10.41 -2.36
C GLU A 161 -16.98 9.09 -2.83
N LEU A 162 -17.36 8.19 -1.90
CA LEU A 162 -18.14 7.01 -2.21
C LEU A 162 -19.50 7.36 -2.85
N ALA A 163 -20.22 8.33 -2.27
CA ALA A 163 -21.51 8.77 -2.79
C ALA A 163 -21.41 9.37 -4.21
N PHE A 164 -20.28 9.98 -4.56
CA PHE A 164 -20.02 10.44 -5.93
C PHE A 164 -19.58 9.32 -6.88
N PHE A 165 -18.85 8.33 -6.37
CA PHE A 165 -18.35 7.20 -7.17
C PHE A 165 -19.46 6.21 -7.55
N VAL A 166 -20.31 5.84 -6.60
CA VAL A 166 -21.31 4.77 -6.74
C VAL A 166 -22.26 4.96 -7.94
N PRO A 167 -22.85 6.15 -8.16
CA PRO A 167 -23.74 6.40 -9.30
C PRO A 167 -23.07 6.25 -10.67
N ILE A 168 -21.73 6.33 -10.74
CA ILE A 168 -20.96 6.16 -11.97
C ILE A 168 -20.56 4.69 -12.12
N ALA A 169 -20.01 4.10 -11.06
CA ALA A 169 -19.40 2.79 -11.10
C ALA A 169 -20.40 1.65 -11.22
N ILE A 170 -21.56 1.73 -10.54
CA ILE A 170 -22.56 0.66 -10.60
C ILE A 170 -23.16 0.53 -12.00
N PRO A 171 -23.74 1.58 -12.62
CA PRO A 171 -24.30 1.45 -13.96
C PRO A 171 -23.26 1.04 -14.99
N LEU A 172 -22.06 1.65 -14.93
CA LEU A 172 -20.98 1.32 -15.87
C LEU A 172 -20.51 -0.12 -15.69
N GLY A 173 -20.29 -0.58 -14.45
CA GLY A 173 -19.80 -1.93 -14.20
C GLY A 173 -20.84 -3.01 -14.54
N LEU A 174 -22.14 -2.74 -14.36
CA LEU A 174 -23.22 -3.61 -14.82
C LEU A 174 -23.31 -3.63 -16.36
N PHE A 175 -23.24 -2.46 -17.01
CA PHE A 175 -23.24 -2.34 -18.47
C PHE A 175 -22.08 -3.09 -19.13
N LEU A 176 -20.87 -2.99 -18.54
CA LEU A 176 -19.68 -3.71 -19.00
C LEU A 176 -19.71 -5.21 -18.66
N GLY A 177 -20.72 -5.67 -17.92
CA GLY A 177 -20.82 -7.06 -17.42
C GLY A 177 -19.69 -7.44 -16.47
N PHE A 178 -19.05 -6.46 -15.83
CA PHE A 178 -18.00 -6.67 -14.83
C PHE A 178 -18.60 -6.95 -13.44
N LEU A 179 -19.67 -6.24 -13.09
CA LEU A 179 -20.40 -6.41 -11.84
C LEU A 179 -21.56 -7.39 -12.04
N LYS A 180 -21.77 -8.29 -11.08
CA LYS A 180 -22.91 -9.21 -11.06
C LYS A 180 -23.55 -9.17 -9.69
N VAL A 181 -24.77 -8.67 -9.62
CA VAL A 181 -25.51 -8.54 -8.36
C VAL A 181 -25.61 -9.91 -7.68
N GLN A 182 -25.05 -10.00 -6.49
CA GLN A 182 -25.13 -11.19 -5.65
C GLN A 182 -26.40 -11.11 -4.80
N GLN A 183 -27.25 -12.14 -4.88
CA GLN A 183 -28.51 -12.17 -4.10
C GLN A 183 -28.32 -12.57 -2.62
N ARG A 184 -27.07 -12.78 -2.18
CA ARG A 184 -26.78 -13.24 -0.83
C ARG A 184 -26.65 -12.04 0.11
N ILE A 185 -27.52 -11.96 1.12
CA ILE A 185 -27.35 -11.01 2.22
C ILE A 185 -26.21 -11.52 3.12
N PRO A 186 -25.08 -10.81 3.23
CA PRO A 186 -23.99 -11.22 4.10
C PRO A 186 -24.39 -11.07 5.58
N ARG A 187 -23.81 -11.91 6.45
CA ARG A 187 -23.98 -11.73 7.90
C ARG A 187 -23.29 -10.43 8.32
N VAL A 188 -23.87 -9.70 9.29
CA VAL A 188 -23.31 -8.44 9.79
C VAL A 188 -21.88 -8.65 10.32
N SER A 189 -21.64 -9.75 11.03
CA SER A 189 -20.30 -10.10 11.53
C SER A 189 -19.29 -10.35 10.42
N SER A 190 -19.68 -11.04 9.34
CA SER A 190 -18.79 -11.23 8.19
C SER A 190 -18.51 -9.91 7.46
N ALA A 191 -19.52 -9.05 7.30
CA ALA A 191 -19.35 -7.75 6.68
C ALA A 191 -18.40 -6.84 7.50
N ALA A 192 -18.57 -6.82 8.82
CA ALA A 192 -17.69 -6.08 9.72
C ALA A 192 -16.24 -6.59 9.65
N LEU A 193 -16.03 -7.91 9.63
CA LEU A 193 -14.71 -8.50 9.50
C LEU A 193 -14.07 -8.17 8.13
N THR A 194 -14.83 -8.28 7.04
CA THR A 194 -14.37 -7.90 5.70
C THR A 194 -13.98 -6.43 5.65
N LEU A 195 -14.77 -5.54 6.25
CA LEU A 195 -14.48 -4.11 6.29
C LEU A 195 -13.15 -3.84 7.01
N VAL A 196 -12.97 -4.38 8.22
CA VAL A 196 -11.74 -4.17 9.01
C VAL A 196 -10.52 -4.77 8.30
N PHE A 197 -10.65 -5.99 7.76
CA PHE A 197 -9.58 -6.65 7.04
C PHE A 197 -9.18 -5.87 5.78
N THR A 198 -10.16 -5.47 4.99
CA THR A 198 -9.94 -4.68 3.76
C THR A 198 -9.29 -3.35 4.10
N LEU A 199 -9.79 -2.66 5.14
CA LEU A 199 -9.21 -1.39 5.58
C LEU A 199 -7.72 -1.54 5.92
N LEU A 200 -7.37 -2.49 6.78
CA LEU A 200 -6.03 -2.58 7.35
C LEU A 200 -5.02 -3.23 6.40
N PHE A 201 -5.43 -4.23 5.62
CA PHE A 201 -4.51 -5.09 4.86
C PHE A 201 -4.60 -4.91 3.34
N ILE A 202 -5.58 -4.16 2.85
CA ILE A 202 -5.74 -3.86 1.41
C ILE A 202 -5.65 -2.35 1.21
N ALA A 203 -6.66 -1.62 1.70
CA ALA A 203 -6.82 -0.20 1.44
C ALA A 203 -5.68 0.63 2.05
N VAL A 204 -5.32 0.44 3.32
CA VAL A 204 -4.23 1.23 3.93
C VAL A 204 -2.89 1.04 3.18
N PRO A 205 -2.37 -0.18 2.97
CA PRO A 205 -1.15 -0.39 2.18
C PRO A 205 -1.18 0.24 0.79
N GLU A 206 -2.26 0.03 0.04
CA GLU A 206 -2.38 0.57 -1.32
C GLU A 206 -2.49 2.10 -1.31
N GLU A 207 -3.28 2.69 -0.41
CA GLU A 207 -3.43 4.15 -0.35
C GLU A 207 -2.19 4.87 0.20
N ILE A 208 -1.39 4.23 1.07
CA ILE A 208 -0.06 4.76 1.43
C ILE A 208 0.81 4.86 0.18
N PHE A 209 0.88 3.78 -0.62
CA PHE A 209 1.71 3.73 -1.81
C PHE A 209 1.25 4.72 -2.88
N PHE A 210 -0.02 4.65 -3.27
CA PHE A 210 -0.55 5.45 -4.38
C PHE A 210 -0.76 6.92 -3.97
N ARG A 211 -1.23 7.22 -2.76
CA ARG A 211 -1.53 8.61 -2.36
C ARG A 211 -0.41 9.22 -1.57
N GLY A 212 -0.01 8.54 -0.50
CA GLY A 212 1.00 9.05 0.42
C GLY A 212 2.35 9.27 -0.24
N TRP A 213 2.75 8.40 -1.16
CA TRP A 213 4.03 8.51 -1.87
C TRP A 213 3.88 8.97 -3.31
N LEU A 214 3.21 8.20 -4.16
CA LEU A 214 3.21 8.44 -5.61
C LEU A 214 2.47 9.73 -6.00
N GLN A 215 1.21 9.90 -5.59
CA GLN A 215 0.44 11.12 -5.90
C GLN A 215 1.07 12.36 -5.26
N ASN A 216 1.54 12.24 -4.01
CA ASN A 216 2.26 13.31 -3.30
C ASN A 216 3.50 13.78 -4.08
N LEU A 217 4.35 12.87 -4.55
CA LEU A 217 5.54 13.23 -5.33
C LEU A 217 5.17 13.78 -6.72
N LEU A 218 4.18 13.19 -7.39
CA LEU A 218 3.68 13.69 -8.68
C LEU A 218 3.06 15.07 -8.57
N GLU A 219 2.38 15.38 -7.46
CA GLU A 219 1.77 16.69 -7.22
C GLU A 219 2.83 17.80 -7.15
N ARG A 220 3.99 17.49 -6.57
CA ARG A 220 5.13 18.41 -6.50
C ARG A 220 5.82 18.62 -7.86
N ARG A 221 5.78 17.62 -8.74
CA ARG A 221 6.35 17.69 -10.11
C ARG A 221 5.41 18.33 -11.13
N LEU A 222 4.13 17.92 -11.11
CA LEU A 222 3.18 18.12 -12.22
C LEU A 222 1.98 18.98 -11.80
N GLY A 223 1.83 19.29 -10.52
CA GLY A 223 0.63 19.89 -9.95
C GLY A 223 -0.48 18.87 -9.68
N SER A 224 -1.41 19.25 -8.80
CA SER A 224 -2.37 18.34 -8.20
C SER A 224 -3.31 17.65 -9.19
N ARG A 225 -3.75 18.37 -10.24
CA ARG A 225 -4.68 17.82 -11.24
C ARG A 225 -4.04 16.70 -12.06
N PHE A 226 -2.82 16.91 -12.54
CA PHE A 226 -2.10 15.90 -13.32
C PHE A 226 -1.66 14.73 -12.46
N ALA A 227 -1.22 14.99 -11.22
CA ALA A 227 -0.90 13.94 -10.27
C ALA A 227 -2.09 13.01 -10.01
N LEU A 228 -3.29 13.58 -9.79
CA LEU A 228 -4.52 12.81 -9.61
C LEU A 228 -4.81 11.89 -10.81
N ILE A 229 -4.74 12.43 -12.03
CA ILE A 229 -5.02 11.67 -13.26
C ILE A 229 -4.00 10.55 -13.45
N VAL A 230 -2.70 10.86 -13.33
CA VAL A 230 -1.62 9.89 -13.54
C VAL A 230 -1.68 8.79 -12.49
N THR A 231 -1.83 9.12 -11.20
CA THR A 231 -1.95 8.11 -10.15
C THR A 231 -3.21 7.26 -10.31
N ALA A 232 -4.34 7.84 -10.73
CA ALA A 232 -5.56 7.07 -11.01
C ALA A 232 -5.35 6.05 -12.14
N ILE A 233 -4.68 6.45 -13.23
CA ILE A 233 -4.33 5.53 -14.33
C ILE A 233 -3.41 4.42 -13.84
N LEU A 234 -2.35 4.75 -13.09
CA LEU A 234 -1.41 3.77 -12.55
C LEU A 234 -2.09 2.80 -11.57
N PHE A 235 -3.00 3.31 -10.73
CA PHE A 235 -3.82 2.49 -9.85
C PHE A 235 -4.73 1.54 -10.64
N GLY A 236 -5.37 2.02 -11.71
CA GLY A 236 -6.13 1.13 -12.60
C GLY A 236 -5.25 0.04 -13.21
N LEU A 237 -4.08 0.43 -13.73
CA LEU A 237 -3.15 -0.50 -14.38
C LEU A 237 -2.63 -1.57 -13.43
N SER A 238 -2.42 -1.31 -12.15
CA SER A 238 -1.98 -2.35 -11.17
C SER A 238 -3.03 -3.45 -10.96
N HIS A 239 -4.29 -3.24 -11.37
CA HIS A 239 -5.38 -4.19 -11.20
C HIS A 239 -5.56 -5.15 -12.38
N PHE A 240 -4.69 -5.09 -13.39
CA PHE A 240 -4.84 -5.83 -14.65
C PHE A 240 -4.90 -7.36 -14.54
N ASN A 241 -4.30 -7.96 -13.50
CA ASN A 241 -4.12 -9.42 -13.33
C ASN A 241 -4.54 -9.92 -11.93
N LYS A 242 -5.41 -9.19 -11.21
CA LYS A 242 -5.82 -9.57 -9.84
C LYS A 242 -6.80 -10.77 -9.79
N ARG A 243 -7.44 -11.19 -10.90
CA ARG A 243 -8.48 -12.27 -10.89
C ARG A 243 -8.43 -13.28 -12.05
N SER A 244 -7.56 -13.09 -13.04
CA SER A 244 -7.42 -13.96 -14.20
C SER A 244 -6.03 -13.76 -14.79
N THR A 245 -5.41 -14.82 -15.31
CA THR A 245 -4.13 -14.76 -16.04
C THR A 245 -4.18 -13.87 -17.29
N GLN A 246 -5.38 -13.47 -17.72
CA GLN A 246 -5.61 -12.59 -18.86
C GLN A 246 -5.88 -11.14 -18.42
N PHE A 247 -5.39 -10.19 -19.21
CA PHE A 247 -5.57 -8.75 -18.99
C PHE A 247 -7.05 -8.36 -18.90
N ASN A 248 -7.50 -7.94 -17.72
CA ASN A 248 -8.88 -7.51 -17.50
C ASN A 248 -9.02 -5.98 -17.60
N TRP A 249 -9.16 -5.49 -18.84
CA TRP A 249 -9.30 -4.05 -19.10
C TRP A 249 -10.51 -3.40 -18.41
N ARG A 250 -11.60 -4.16 -18.19
CA ARG A 250 -12.80 -3.67 -17.50
C ARG A 250 -12.50 -3.36 -16.04
N TYR A 251 -11.70 -4.22 -15.39
CA TYR A 251 -11.23 -3.97 -14.04
C TYR A 251 -10.30 -2.75 -13.99
N VAL A 252 -9.35 -2.68 -14.92
CA VAL A 252 -8.43 -1.54 -15.04
C VAL A 252 -9.18 -0.22 -15.14
N LEU A 253 -10.22 -0.16 -15.98
CA LEU A 253 -11.04 1.04 -16.16
C LEU A 253 -11.81 1.42 -14.87
N LEU A 254 -12.52 0.47 -14.27
CA LEU A 254 -13.30 0.74 -13.04
C LEU A 254 -12.40 1.10 -11.85
N ALA A 255 -11.26 0.43 -11.72
CA ALA A 255 -10.25 0.75 -10.72
C ALA A 255 -9.63 2.13 -10.96
N ALA A 256 -9.35 2.52 -12.21
CA ALA A 256 -8.87 3.86 -12.53
C ALA A 256 -9.90 4.94 -12.12
N ILE A 257 -11.18 4.72 -12.41
CA ILE A 257 -12.26 5.62 -11.99
C ILE A 257 -12.31 5.71 -10.46
N ALA A 258 -12.28 4.57 -9.75
CA ALA A 258 -12.24 4.55 -8.28
C ALA A 258 -11.02 5.32 -7.75
N GLY A 259 -9.86 5.15 -8.40
CA GLY A 259 -8.61 5.84 -8.09
C GLY A 259 -8.70 7.37 -8.17
N ILE A 260 -9.60 7.93 -8.97
CA ILE A 260 -9.88 9.38 -8.98
C ILE A 260 -10.53 9.80 -7.65
N PHE A 261 -11.52 9.04 -7.17
CA PHE A 261 -12.24 9.36 -5.93
C PHE A 261 -11.36 9.15 -4.69
N TYR A 262 -10.53 8.11 -4.69
CA TYR A 262 -9.52 7.87 -3.65
C TYR A 262 -8.53 9.05 -3.61
N GLY A 263 -8.01 9.45 -4.77
CA GLY A 263 -7.10 10.59 -4.87
C GLY A 263 -7.72 11.93 -4.44
N ARG A 264 -9.01 12.16 -4.72
CA ARG A 264 -9.76 13.33 -4.25
C ARG A 264 -9.99 13.31 -2.74
N ALA A 265 -10.28 12.13 -2.16
CA ALA A 265 -10.43 11.96 -0.72
C ALA A 265 -9.12 12.32 0.00
N TRP A 266 -7.99 11.79 -0.48
CA TRP A 266 -6.68 12.16 0.05
C TRP A 266 -6.40 13.65 -0.12
N TRP A 267 -6.57 14.22 -1.31
CA TRP A 267 -6.25 15.63 -1.61
C TRP A 267 -7.01 16.63 -0.72
N SER A 268 -8.21 16.28 -0.24
CA SER A 268 -9.02 17.15 0.62
C SER A 268 -8.30 17.59 1.90
N ARG A 269 -7.46 16.73 2.50
CA ARG A 269 -6.75 17.00 3.77
C ARG A 269 -5.34 16.40 3.83
N HIS A 270 -4.85 15.82 2.74
CA HIS A 270 -3.62 15.00 2.69
C HIS A 270 -3.61 13.93 3.78
N ARG A 271 -4.69 13.13 3.86
CA ARG A 271 -4.81 12.02 4.80
C ARG A 271 -5.09 10.72 4.06
N VAL A 272 -4.21 9.74 4.24
CA VAL A 272 -4.37 8.38 3.70
C VAL A 272 -5.66 7.75 4.26
N ALA A 273 -5.99 8.02 5.52
CA ALA A 273 -7.20 7.51 6.17
C ALA A 273 -8.49 7.82 5.37
N ALA A 274 -8.66 9.04 4.87
CA ALA A 274 -9.85 9.42 4.09
C ALA A 274 -9.95 8.62 2.78
N SER A 275 -8.82 8.41 2.12
CA SER A 275 -8.74 7.58 0.91
C SER A 275 -9.04 6.11 1.22
N ALA A 276 -8.40 5.58 2.27
CA ALA A 276 -8.54 4.19 2.68
C ALA A 276 -9.98 3.86 3.10
N VAL A 277 -10.70 4.80 3.73
CA VAL A 277 -12.14 4.66 4.00
C VAL A 277 -12.92 4.49 2.69
N THR A 278 -12.73 5.40 1.72
CA THR A 278 -13.42 5.32 0.41
C THR A 278 -13.16 3.97 -0.26
N HIS A 279 -11.89 3.59 -0.35
CA HIS A 279 -11.44 2.33 -0.93
C HIS A 279 -12.06 1.13 -0.23
N THR A 280 -12.05 1.11 1.10
CA THR A 280 -12.61 0.01 1.90
C THR A 280 -14.09 -0.20 1.62
N PHE A 281 -14.88 0.89 1.55
CA PHE A 281 -16.31 0.78 1.26
C PHE A 281 -16.56 0.28 -0.16
N VAL A 282 -15.81 0.78 -1.15
CA VAL A 282 -15.91 0.30 -2.54
C VAL A 282 -15.63 -1.19 -2.62
N ASP A 283 -14.52 -1.64 -2.04
CA ASP A 283 -14.12 -3.06 -2.06
C ASP A 283 -15.08 -3.95 -1.26
N THR A 284 -15.63 -3.45 -0.16
CA THR A 284 -16.62 -4.18 0.64
C THR A 284 -17.93 -4.34 -0.13
N ILE A 285 -18.41 -3.28 -0.79
CA ILE A 285 -19.63 -3.32 -1.63
C ILE A 285 -19.40 -4.28 -2.80
N TRP A 286 -18.25 -4.18 -3.49
CA TRP A 286 -17.91 -5.09 -4.59
C TRP A 286 -17.77 -6.53 -4.14
N SER A 287 -17.15 -6.80 -2.99
CA SER A 287 -16.91 -8.18 -2.56
C SER A 287 -18.17 -8.86 -2.04
N LEU A 288 -19.05 -8.11 -1.39
CA LEU A 288 -20.24 -8.67 -0.76
C LEU A 288 -21.44 -8.71 -1.69
N TRP A 289 -21.64 -7.71 -2.55
CA TRP A 289 -22.93 -7.48 -3.22
C TRP A 289 -22.85 -7.48 -4.76
N LEU A 290 -21.66 -7.40 -5.37
CA LEU A 290 -21.48 -7.26 -6.83
C LEU A 290 -20.45 -8.24 -7.41
#